data_AF-A0A1H0V2Q0-F1
#
_entry.id   AF-A0A1H0V2Q0-F1
#
_cell.length_a   1.000
_cell.length_b   1.000
_cell.length_c   1.000
_cell.angle_alpha   90.00
_cell.angle_beta   90.00
_cell.angle_gamma   90.00
#
_symmetry.space_group_name_H-M   'P 1'
#
loop_
_entity.id
_entity.type
_entity.pdbx_description
1 polymer ?
#
loop_
_entity_poly.entity_id
_entity_poly.type
_entity_poly.pdbx_seq_one_letter_code
_entity_poly.pdbx_strand_id
1 'polypeptide(L)'
;MSPAELHADSIVIDGLIIAKWNRELFEDMRKGGLTAANCTVSVWEGFQATVNSIAASSKLIRENSDLVMPVRTTADIRKAKEQGKTGIIYGFQNAHAFEDQIGYVEVFKQLGVGIVQMCYNTQNLIGTGCYERDGGLSGFGREIVAEMNRVGIMCDLSHVGSKTSEEVILESKKPVTYSHCLPSGLKEHPRNKSDEELKFIADHGGFVGVTMFAPFLAKGIDSTIDDYAEAIEYVMNIVGEDAIGIGTDFTQGHGKEFFEYLTHDKGYARRLTNFGKIINPLGIRTVGEFPNLTETLLGRGHSERVVRKIMGENWVRVLADVWGE
;
A
#
# COMPACT_ATOMS: atom_id res chain seq x y z
N MET A 1 -2.28 -28.70 2.93
CA MET A 1 -2.85 -28.19 4.19
C MET A 1 -4.30 -27.77 3.94
N SER A 2 -5.16 -27.68 4.95
CA SER A 2 -6.44 -26.98 4.78
C SER A 2 -6.19 -25.49 4.49
N PRO A 3 -7.13 -24.76 3.85
CA PRO A 3 -6.96 -23.33 3.60
C PRO A 3 -6.66 -22.50 4.86
N ALA A 4 -7.32 -22.83 5.97
CA ALA A 4 -7.11 -22.18 7.26
C ALA A 4 -5.71 -22.45 7.83
N GLU A 5 -5.23 -23.70 7.76
CA GLU A 5 -3.86 -24.05 8.18
C GLU A 5 -2.81 -23.34 7.32
N LEU A 6 -3.02 -23.25 6.00
CA LEU A 6 -2.12 -22.53 5.11
C LEU A 6 -2.03 -21.05 5.52
N HIS A 7 -3.17 -20.39 5.70
CA HIS A 7 -3.20 -18.98 6.10
C HIS A 7 -2.50 -18.76 7.45
N ALA A 8 -2.81 -19.60 8.44
CA ALA A 8 -2.23 -19.53 9.77
C ALA A 8 -0.70 -19.71 9.75
N ASP A 9 -0.17 -20.56 8.88
CA ASP A 9 1.27 -20.81 8.73
C ASP A 9 1.98 -19.80 7.79
N SER A 10 1.24 -19.02 7.00
CA SER A 10 1.82 -18.09 6.02
C SER A 10 2.17 -16.71 6.59
N ILE A 11 3.17 -16.04 6.03
CA ILE A 11 3.36 -14.60 6.23
C ILE A 11 2.30 -13.86 5.40
N VAL A 12 1.47 -13.06 6.07
CA VAL A 12 0.38 -12.30 5.44
C VAL A 12 0.65 -10.81 5.57
N ILE A 13 0.84 -10.11 4.46
CA ILE A 13 1.16 -8.68 4.42
C ILE A 13 0.15 -7.92 3.57
N ASP A 14 -0.32 -6.80 4.13
CA ASP A 14 -1.10 -5.81 3.38
C ASP A 14 -0.24 -4.59 3.02
N GLY A 15 -0.14 -4.31 1.72
CA GLY A 15 0.59 -3.19 1.14
C GLY A 15 -0.04 -1.82 1.38
N LEU A 16 -1.31 -1.74 1.80
CA LEU A 16 -1.92 -0.48 2.23
C LEU A 16 -3.15 -0.68 3.13
N ILE A 17 -3.10 -0.08 4.32
CA ILE A 17 -4.25 0.15 5.20
C ILE A 17 -4.29 1.63 5.61
N ILE A 18 -5.47 2.25 5.51
CA ILE A 18 -5.77 3.60 6.01
C ILE A 18 -7.06 3.59 6.84
N ALA A 19 -7.12 2.64 7.77
CA ALA A 19 -8.21 2.49 8.73
C ALA A 19 -8.09 3.49 9.89
N LYS A 20 -9.19 3.71 10.60
CA LYS A 20 -9.19 4.48 11.85
C LYS A 20 -8.57 3.64 12.96
N TRP A 21 -7.49 4.12 13.55
CA TRP A 21 -6.79 3.37 14.58
C TRP A 21 -7.49 3.42 15.94
N ASN A 22 -7.71 2.24 16.50
CA ASN A 22 -8.19 1.97 17.85
C ASN A 22 -7.84 0.51 18.17
N ARG A 23 -8.16 0.05 19.38
CA ARG A 23 -7.87 -1.32 19.79
C ARG A 23 -8.67 -2.33 18.97
N GLU A 24 -9.92 -2.03 18.64
CA GLU A 24 -10.81 -2.92 17.87
C GLU A 24 -10.25 -3.22 16.48
N LEU A 25 -9.63 -2.24 15.82
CA LEU A 25 -8.93 -2.44 14.54
C LEU A 25 -7.74 -3.41 14.73
N PHE A 26 -6.96 -3.25 15.79
CA PHE A 26 -5.85 -4.16 16.07
C PHE A 26 -6.33 -5.58 16.39
N GLU A 27 -7.44 -5.73 17.10
CA GLU A 27 -8.08 -7.04 17.35
C GLU A 27 -8.58 -7.67 16.03
N ASP A 28 -9.13 -6.88 15.11
CA ASP A 28 -9.58 -7.37 13.81
C ASP A 28 -8.40 -7.74 12.89
N MET A 29 -7.27 -7.02 12.96
CA MET A 29 -6.00 -7.44 12.35
C MET A 29 -5.53 -8.80 12.88
N ARG A 30 -5.62 -9.02 14.21
CA ARG A 30 -5.29 -10.32 14.82
C ARG A 30 -6.22 -11.43 14.36
N LYS A 31 -7.53 -11.17 14.33
CA LYS A 31 -8.55 -12.10 13.83
C LYS A 31 -8.28 -12.52 12.39
N GLY A 32 -7.86 -11.58 11.55
CA GLY A 32 -7.53 -11.81 10.15
C GLY A 32 -6.17 -12.48 9.91
N GLY A 33 -5.42 -12.85 10.96
CA GLY A 33 -4.12 -13.50 10.81
C GLY A 33 -3.02 -12.60 10.22
N LEU A 34 -3.26 -11.28 10.16
CA LEU A 34 -2.37 -10.33 9.49
C LEU A 34 -1.01 -10.29 10.20
N THR A 35 0.06 -10.55 9.45
CA THR A 35 1.42 -10.58 9.98
C THR A 35 2.03 -9.19 10.01
N ALA A 36 1.90 -8.42 8.92
CA ALA A 36 2.27 -7.01 8.91
C ALA A 36 1.39 -6.19 7.95
N ALA A 37 1.35 -4.87 8.14
CA ALA A 37 0.69 -3.97 7.21
C ALA A 37 1.44 -2.65 7.06
N ASN A 38 1.48 -2.13 5.83
CA ASN A 38 1.80 -0.74 5.56
C ASN A 38 0.61 0.14 5.94
N CYS A 39 0.74 0.86 7.06
CA CYS A 39 -0.30 1.72 7.55
C CYS A 39 0.03 3.19 7.29
N THR A 40 -0.92 3.87 6.64
CA THR A 40 -0.75 5.27 6.28
C THR A 40 -0.80 6.16 7.53
N VAL A 41 0.21 7.00 7.71
CA VAL A 41 0.23 8.03 8.78
C VAL A 41 0.31 9.46 8.23
N SER A 42 0.29 9.62 6.89
CA SER A 42 0.33 10.92 6.20
C SER A 42 -0.26 10.83 4.79
N VAL A 43 -1.12 11.78 4.42
CA VAL A 43 -1.67 11.96 3.07
C VAL A 43 -1.53 13.41 2.59
N TRP A 44 -2.09 14.38 3.29
CA TRP A 44 -2.02 15.81 2.90
C TRP A 44 -1.15 16.64 3.85
N GLU A 45 -0.72 16.06 4.97
CA GLU A 45 0.02 16.71 6.04
C GLU A 45 1.45 17.12 5.59
N GLY A 46 1.90 18.29 6.05
CA GLY A 46 3.31 18.71 6.03
C GLY A 46 4.08 18.17 7.23
N PHE A 47 5.35 18.54 7.37
CA PHE A 47 6.33 17.87 8.25
C PHE A 47 5.83 17.70 9.69
N GLN A 48 5.50 18.80 10.37
CA GLN A 48 5.14 18.75 11.79
C GLN A 48 3.85 17.97 12.04
N ALA A 49 2.86 18.11 11.15
CA ALA A 49 1.59 17.40 11.27
C ALA A 49 1.80 15.88 11.08
N THR A 50 2.66 15.48 10.14
CA THR A 50 3.06 14.07 9.97
C THR A 50 3.80 13.52 11.20
N VAL A 51 4.70 14.30 11.80
CA VAL A 51 5.36 13.91 13.06
C VAL A 51 4.34 13.72 14.19
N ASN A 52 3.32 14.58 14.28
CA ASN A 52 2.24 14.43 15.27
C ASN A 52 1.45 13.14 15.06
N SER A 53 1.14 12.79 13.81
CA SER A 53 0.52 11.51 13.46
C SER A 53 1.37 10.32 13.91
N ILE A 54 2.68 10.34 13.63
CA ILE A 54 3.62 9.29 14.09
C ILE A 54 3.64 9.19 15.61
N ALA A 55 3.64 10.33 16.32
CA ALA A 55 3.63 10.34 17.79
C ALA A 55 2.35 9.70 18.36
N ALA A 56 1.19 10.01 17.77
CA ALA A 56 -0.09 9.40 18.12
C ALA A 56 -0.13 7.90 17.80
N SER A 57 0.32 7.50 16.61
CA SER A 57 0.45 6.10 16.19
C SER A 57 1.37 5.31 17.14
N SER A 58 2.51 5.89 17.50
CA SER A 58 3.46 5.28 18.45
C SER A 58 2.85 5.10 19.83
N LYS A 59 2.01 6.03 20.28
CA LYS A 59 1.27 5.90 21.55
C LYS A 59 0.29 4.73 21.50
N LEU A 60 -0.52 4.63 20.44
CA LEU A 60 -1.48 3.54 20.29
C LEU A 60 -0.81 2.16 20.23
N ILE A 61 0.32 2.05 19.53
CA ILE A 61 1.11 0.80 19.51
C ILE A 61 1.65 0.46 20.91
N ARG A 62 2.16 1.43 21.67
CA ARG A 62 2.62 1.18 23.06
C ARG A 62 1.49 0.68 23.96
N GLU A 63 0.32 1.33 23.89
CA GLU A 63 -0.85 1.02 24.70
C GLU A 63 -1.51 -0.32 24.32
N ASN A 64 -1.25 -0.84 23.11
CA ASN A 64 -1.78 -2.11 22.59
C ASN A 64 -0.65 -3.06 22.17
N SER A 65 0.47 -3.02 22.90
CA SER A 65 1.68 -3.79 22.58
C SER A 65 1.52 -5.31 22.77
N ASP A 66 0.39 -5.74 23.34
CA ASP A 66 -0.05 -7.13 23.37
C ASP A 66 -0.53 -7.62 22.00
N LEU A 67 -1.03 -6.73 21.14
CA LEU A 67 -1.58 -7.05 19.81
C LEU A 67 -0.64 -6.70 18.67
N VAL A 68 0.02 -5.54 18.75
CA VAL A 68 0.79 -4.96 17.64
C VAL A 68 2.20 -4.56 18.03
N MET A 69 3.09 -4.45 17.04
CA MET A 69 4.46 -3.98 17.22
C MET A 69 4.95 -3.17 16.01
N PRO A 70 5.88 -2.22 16.19
CA PRO A 70 6.45 -1.48 15.06
C PRO A 70 7.31 -2.40 14.18
N VAL A 71 7.35 -2.10 12.88
CA VAL A 71 8.23 -2.77 11.90
C VAL A 71 9.15 -1.74 11.27
N ARG A 72 10.46 -1.98 11.37
CA ARG A 72 11.50 -1.18 10.72
C ARG A 72 12.37 -2.02 9.79
N THR A 73 12.35 -3.33 10.00
CA THR A 73 13.12 -4.32 9.25
C THR A 73 12.26 -5.54 8.90
N THR A 74 12.68 -6.34 7.93
CA THR A 74 12.00 -7.61 7.63
C THR A 74 12.14 -8.65 8.74
N ALA A 75 13.16 -8.53 9.59
CA ALA A 75 13.28 -9.31 10.83
C ALA A 75 12.12 -9.02 11.81
N ASP A 76 11.63 -7.78 11.88
CA ASP A 76 10.48 -7.44 12.72
C ASP A 76 9.19 -8.12 12.23
N ILE A 77 9.04 -8.33 10.92
CA ILE A 77 7.90 -9.05 10.32
C ILE A 77 7.90 -10.52 10.78
N ARG A 78 9.07 -11.17 10.71
CA ARG A 78 9.23 -12.56 11.20
C ARG A 78 8.93 -12.65 12.70
N LYS A 79 9.46 -11.70 13.47
CA LYS A 79 9.20 -11.60 14.91
C LYS A 79 7.72 -11.38 15.23
N ALA A 80 7.01 -10.57 14.46
CA ALA A 80 5.56 -10.39 14.64
C ALA A 80 4.80 -11.71 14.46
N LYS A 81 5.15 -12.49 13.42
CA LYS A 81 4.59 -13.83 13.20
C LYS A 81 4.84 -14.76 14.37
N GLU A 82 6.11 -14.90 14.78
CA GLU A 82 6.53 -15.78 15.88
C GLU A 82 5.88 -15.43 17.22
N GLN A 83 5.64 -14.14 17.47
CA GLN A 83 5.02 -13.66 18.70
C GLN A 83 3.50 -13.66 18.68
N GLY A 84 2.87 -14.04 17.56
CA GLY A 84 1.42 -13.92 17.41
C GLY A 84 0.95 -12.47 17.55
N LYS A 85 1.64 -11.52 16.91
CA LYS A 85 1.29 -10.10 16.82
C LYS A 85 1.20 -9.65 15.37
N THR A 86 0.66 -8.45 15.15
CA THR A 86 0.68 -7.79 13.85
C THR A 86 1.72 -6.68 13.84
N GLY A 87 2.64 -6.74 12.87
CA GLY A 87 3.64 -5.72 12.62
C GLY A 87 3.06 -4.50 11.89
N ILE A 88 3.42 -3.30 12.33
CA ILE A 88 2.95 -2.04 11.73
C ILE A 88 4.13 -1.35 11.06
N ILE A 89 4.11 -1.30 9.73
CA ILE A 89 5.04 -0.52 8.90
C ILE A 89 4.42 0.88 8.74
N TYR A 90 5.16 1.94 9.04
CA TYR A 90 4.69 3.29 8.73
C TYR A 90 4.93 3.62 7.27
N GLY A 91 3.87 4.05 6.59
CA GLY A 91 3.94 4.57 5.23
C GLY A 91 3.30 5.93 5.08
N PHE A 92 3.79 6.69 4.10
CA PHE A 92 3.16 7.93 3.65
C PHE A 92 2.55 7.73 2.28
N GLN A 93 1.36 8.28 2.08
CA GLN A 93 0.76 8.38 0.75
C GLN A 93 1.14 9.68 0.02
N ASN A 94 2.05 10.48 0.58
CA ASN A 94 2.54 11.68 -0.08
C ASN A 94 3.90 12.10 0.46
N ALA A 95 4.83 12.38 -0.44
CA ALA A 95 6.14 12.91 -0.10
C ALA A 95 6.10 14.40 0.30
N HIS A 96 4.92 15.05 0.30
CA HIS A 96 4.74 16.41 0.81
C HIS A 96 5.19 16.58 2.28
N ALA A 97 5.19 15.50 3.07
CA ALA A 97 5.72 15.51 4.43
C ALA A 97 7.21 15.90 4.51
N PHE A 98 7.99 15.69 3.42
CA PHE A 98 9.38 16.13 3.33
C PHE A 98 9.53 17.64 3.07
N GLU A 99 8.43 18.32 2.70
CA GLU A 99 8.43 19.73 2.33
C GLU A 99 9.52 20.01 1.28
N ASP A 100 10.39 20.98 1.51
CA ASP A 100 11.53 21.32 0.65
C ASP A 100 12.89 20.84 1.22
N GLN A 101 12.87 19.93 2.19
CA GLN A 101 14.06 19.48 2.92
C GLN A 101 14.41 18.01 2.59
N ILE A 102 15.46 17.79 1.80
CA ILE A 102 15.96 16.43 1.49
C ILE A 102 16.29 15.65 2.77
N GLY A 103 16.85 16.33 3.78
CA GLY A 103 17.19 15.71 5.06
C GLY A 103 16.00 15.12 5.83
N TYR A 104 14.76 15.53 5.53
CA TYR A 104 13.58 14.95 6.18
C TYR A 104 13.33 13.50 5.77
N VAL A 105 13.86 13.06 4.62
CA VAL A 105 13.82 11.66 4.20
C VAL A 105 14.50 10.77 5.24
N GLU A 106 15.72 11.13 5.68
CA GLU A 106 16.44 10.41 6.72
C GLU A 106 15.77 10.52 8.10
N VAL A 107 15.26 11.70 8.46
CA VAL A 107 14.54 11.91 9.72
C VAL A 107 13.34 10.97 9.84
N PHE A 108 12.51 10.86 8.79
CA PHE A 108 11.36 9.97 8.82
C PHE A 108 11.75 8.49 8.79
N LYS A 109 12.85 8.12 8.11
CA LYS A 109 13.41 6.76 8.22
C LYS A 109 13.78 6.43 9.67
N GLN A 110 14.42 7.35 10.39
CA GLN A 110 14.77 7.18 11.81
C GLN A 110 13.53 7.06 12.71
N LEU A 111 12.42 7.70 12.34
CA LEU A 111 11.13 7.56 13.02
C LEU A 111 10.39 6.25 12.69
N GLY A 112 10.87 5.48 11.71
CA GLY A 112 10.37 4.15 11.36
C GLY A 112 9.54 4.09 10.08
N VAL A 113 9.57 5.14 9.26
CA VAL A 113 8.88 5.16 7.96
C VAL A 113 9.67 4.34 6.95
N GLY A 114 8.99 3.43 6.25
CA GLY A 114 9.62 2.47 5.34
C GLY A 114 9.17 2.58 3.88
N ILE A 115 8.02 3.21 3.62
CA ILE A 115 7.38 3.32 2.30
C ILE A 115 6.82 4.75 2.16
N VAL A 116 7.11 5.43 1.05
CA VAL A 116 6.59 6.77 0.78
C VAL A 116 6.15 6.89 -0.67
N GLN A 117 4.90 7.29 -0.86
CA GLN A 117 4.34 7.57 -2.16
C GLN A 117 4.73 8.96 -2.66
N MET A 118 5.20 9.05 -3.90
CA MET A 118 5.85 10.27 -4.40
C MET A 118 4.88 11.46 -4.50
N CYS A 119 3.62 11.21 -4.87
CA CYS A 119 2.57 12.23 -5.02
C CYS A 119 1.21 11.66 -4.60
N TYR A 120 0.29 12.54 -4.20
CA TYR A 120 -1.11 12.17 -3.95
C TYR A 120 -2.05 13.01 -4.82
N ASN A 121 -2.59 12.39 -5.88
CA ASN A 121 -3.62 12.88 -6.80
C ASN A 121 -3.28 14.13 -7.65
N THR A 122 -2.60 15.13 -7.10
CA THR A 122 -2.28 16.42 -7.75
C THR A 122 -0.80 16.73 -7.66
N GLN A 123 -0.39 17.87 -8.23
CA GLN A 123 1.00 18.33 -8.21
C GLN A 123 1.52 18.63 -6.78
N ASN A 124 2.75 18.20 -6.51
CA ASN A 124 3.57 18.61 -5.36
C ASN A 124 4.98 19.06 -5.83
N LEU A 125 5.95 19.20 -4.92
CA LEU A 125 7.31 19.66 -5.26
C LEU A 125 8.14 18.63 -6.05
N ILE A 126 7.73 17.36 -6.01
CA ILE A 126 8.47 16.21 -6.56
C ILE A 126 7.94 15.85 -7.94
N GLY A 127 6.62 15.86 -8.15
CA GLY A 127 5.99 15.55 -9.43
C GLY A 127 4.49 15.78 -9.39
N THR A 128 3.73 15.05 -10.21
CA THR A 128 2.27 15.19 -10.29
C THR A 128 1.51 13.88 -10.13
N GLY A 129 0.43 13.92 -9.34
CA GLY A 129 -0.48 12.79 -9.18
C GLY A 129 -1.41 12.53 -10.37
N CYS A 130 -2.19 11.44 -10.28
CA CYS A 130 -2.94 10.88 -11.40
C CYS A 130 -4.26 11.58 -11.78
N TYR A 131 -4.69 12.61 -11.04
CA TYR A 131 -5.96 13.33 -11.29
C TYR A 131 -5.76 14.73 -11.91
N GLU A 132 -4.54 15.03 -12.36
CA GLU A 132 -4.20 16.28 -13.02
C GLU A 132 -3.26 16.02 -14.21
N ARG A 133 -3.07 17.02 -15.08
CA ARG A 133 -2.08 16.93 -16.15
C ARG A 133 -0.70 16.70 -15.56
N ASP A 134 -0.14 15.53 -15.82
CA ASP A 134 1.16 15.13 -15.30
C ASP A 134 2.32 15.87 -16.00
N GLY A 135 3.15 16.53 -15.18
CA GLY A 135 4.30 17.32 -15.59
C GLY A 135 5.61 16.54 -15.67
N GLY A 136 5.65 15.31 -15.16
CA GLY A 136 6.89 14.52 -15.00
C GLY A 136 7.61 14.78 -13.67
N LEU A 137 8.70 14.04 -13.45
CA LEU A 137 9.50 14.12 -12.23
C LEU A 137 10.33 15.40 -12.23
N SER A 138 10.19 16.21 -11.17
CA SER A 138 10.94 17.47 -11.03
C SER A 138 12.41 17.20 -10.72
N GLY A 139 13.27 18.22 -10.89
CA GLY A 139 14.67 18.14 -10.48
C GLY A 139 14.83 17.83 -8.99
N PHE A 140 14.05 18.49 -8.14
CA PHE A 140 14.00 18.20 -6.70
C PHE A 140 13.49 16.78 -6.42
N GLY A 141 12.53 16.29 -7.21
CA GLY A 141 12.03 14.93 -7.11
C GLY A 141 13.11 13.86 -7.35
N ARG A 142 14.05 14.11 -8.28
CA ARG A 142 15.21 13.22 -8.49
C ARG A 142 16.13 13.17 -7.27
N GLU A 143 16.36 14.30 -6.61
CA GLU A 143 17.15 14.35 -5.37
C GLU A 143 16.46 13.58 -4.22
N ILE A 144 15.13 13.67 -4.12
CA ILE A 144 14.35 12.89 -3.15
C ILE A 144 14.43 11.37 -3.44
N VAL A 145 14.29 10.96 -4.71
CA VAL A 145 14.44 9.53 -5.09
C VAL A 145 15.85 9.03 -4.75
N ALA A 146 16.88 9.82 -5.03
CA ALA A 146 18.26 9.46 -4.71
C ALA A 146 18.47 9.28 -3.19
N GLU A 147 17.90 10.17 -2.37
CA GLU A 147 18.02 10.08 -0.92
C GLU A 147 17.19 8.92 -0.34
N MET A 148 15.98 8.68 -0.85
CA MET A 148 15.15 7.53 -0.46
C MET A 148 15.87 6.19 -0.71
N ASN A 149 16.54 6.07 -1.86
CA ASN A 149 17.39 4.92 -2.18
C ASN A 149 18.58 4.78 -1.22
N ARG A 150 19.22 5.89 -0.83
CA ARG A 150 20.36 5.89 0.11
C ARG A 150 19.95 5.45 1.51
N VAL A 151 18.82 5.93 2.02
CA VAL A 151 18.39 5.66 3.41
C VAL A 151 17.53 4.39 3.54
N GLY A 152 17.09 3.81 2.42
CA GLY A 152 16.25 2.62 2.39
C GLY A 152 14.78 2.92 2.71
N ILE A 153 14.15 3.84 1.96
CA ILE A 153 12.70 4.01 1.91
C ILE A 153 12.22 3.61 0.51
N MET A 154 11.17 2.80 0.44
CA MET A 154 10.55 2.39 -0.83
C MET A 154 9.75 3.52 -1.46
N CYS A 155 9.99 3.79 -2.74
CA CYS A 155 9.15 4.68 -3.54
C CYS A 155 7.85 3.99 -3.94
N ASP A 156 6.71 4.59 -3.59
CA ASP A 156 5.37 4.15 -4.02
C ASP A 156 4.79 5.12 -5.06
N LEU A 157 4.08 4.57 -6.04
CA LEU A 157 3.62 5.26 -7.25
C LEU A 157 2.11 5.13 -7.48
N SER A 158 1.39 4.52 -6.54
CA SER A 158 -0.02 4.20 -6.70
C SER A 158 -0.86 5.43 -7.13
N HIS A 159 -0.72 6.59 -6.47
CA HIS A 159 -1.38 7.89 -6.77
C HIS A 159 -0.63 8.84 -7.69
N VAL A 160 0.47 8.37 -8.27
CA VAL A 160 1.32 9.16 -9.14
C VAL A 160 0.82 9.05 -10.58
N GLY A 161 0.92 10.15 -11.34
CA GLY A 161 0.62 10.16 -12.77
C GLY A 161 1.62 9.31 -13.56
N SER A 162 1.26 8.93 -14.78
CA SER A 162 2.04 7.98 -15.59
C SER A 162 3.44 8.49 -15.96
N LYS A 163 3.60 9.78 -16.30
CA LYS A 163 4.92 10.34 -16.67
C LYS A 163 5.85 10.41 -15.47
N THR A 164 5.36 10.96 -14.35
CA THR A 164 6.15 11.01 -13.11
C THR A 164 6.48 9.58 -12.65
N SER A 165 5.55 8.62 -12.77
CA SER A 165 5.80 7.22 -12.40
C SER A 165 6.90 6.58 -13.26
N GLU A 166 6.85 6.73 -14.58
CA GLU A 166 7.86 6.22 -15.51
C GLU A 166 9.25 6.76 -15.16
N GLU A 167 9.36 8.08 -14.94
CA GLU A 167 10.63 8.71 -14.59
C GLU A 167 11.17 8.24 -13.23
N VAL A 168 10.31 7.98 -12.23
CA VAL A 168 10.74 7.43 -10.94
C VAL A 168 11.20 5.97 -11.07
N ILE A 169 10.50 5.16 -11.88
CA ILE A 169 10.91 3.77 -12.16
C ILE A 169 12.31 3.74 -12.79
N LEU A 170 12.60 4.66 -13.71
CA LEU A 170 13.90 4.74 -14.39
C LEU A 170 15.01 5.38 -13.54
N GLU A 171 14.66 6.32 -12.66
CA GLU A 171 15.63 7.01 -11.78
C GLU A 171 16.05 6.14 -10.58
N SER A 172 15.12 5.35 -10.05
CA SER A 172 15.37 4.58 -8.83
C SER A 172 16.38 3.45 -9.04
N LYS A 173 17.31 3.29 -8.09
CA LYS A 173 18.28 2.18 -8.06
C LYS A 173 17.80 0.99 -7.23
N LYS A 174 16.62 1.11 -6.62
CA LYS A 174 15.94 0.06 -5.86
C LYS A 174 14.54 -0.17 -6.42
N PRO A 175 13.96 -1.37 -6.24
CA PRO A 175 12.58 -1.64 -6.63
C PRO A 175 11.60 -0.58 -6.11
N VAL A 176 10.73 -0.11 -6.98
CA VAL A 176 9.60 0.77 -6.64
C VAL A 176 8.30 -0.03 -6.66
N THR A 177 7.22 0.51 -6.10
CA THR A 177 5.93 -0.21 -6.05
C THR A 177 4.76 0.63 -6.53
N TYR A 178 3.74 -0.03 -7.06
CA TYR A 178 2.36 0.37 -6.87
C TYR A 178 1.84 -0.37 -5.65
N SER A 179 1.79 0.25 -4.48
CA SER A 179 1.44 -0.47 -3.24
C SER A 179 0.00 -0.97 -3.23
N HIS A 180 -0.88 -0.29 -3.95
CA HIS A 180 -2.31 -0.59 -4.09
C HIS A 180 -2.83 0.00 -5.43
N CYS A 181 -3.09 -0.83 -6.43
CA CYS A 181 -3.73 -0.41 -7.68
C CYS A 181 -4.56 -1.53 -8.32
N LEU A 182 -5.32 -1.20 -9.36
CA LEU A 182 -6.09 -2.14 -10.17
C LEU A 182 -5.78 -1.94 -11.66
N PRO A 183 -5.97 -2.97 -12.50
CA PRO A 183 -5.69 -2.88 -13.94
C PRO A 183 -6.79 -2.08 -14.66
N SER A 184 -6.40 -1.17 -15.55
CA SER A 184 -7.37 -0.39 -16.33
C SER A 184 -8.06 -1.24 -17.40
N GLY A 185 -7.43 -2.34 -17.84
CA GLY A 185 -8.03 -3.33 -18.74
C GLY A 185 -9.32 -3.97 -18.20
N LEU A 186 -9.56 -3.94 -16.88
CA LEU A 186 -10.84 -4.34 -16.28
C LEU A 186 -11.79 -3.16 -16.06
N LYS A 187 -11.26 -1.96 -15.80
CA LYS A 187 -12.05 -0.74 -15.63
C LYS A 187 -11.23 0.51 -15.88
N GLU A 188 -11.71 1.32 -16.82
CA GLU A 188 -11.21 2.67 -17.03
C GLU A 188 -11.49 3.54 -15.80
N HIS A 189 -10.42 3.98 -15.15
CA HIS A 189 -10.46 4.90 -14.02
C HIS A 189 -9.08 5.57 -13.89
N PRO A 190 -8.97 6.88 -13.57
CA PRO A 190 -7.68 7.59 -13.57
C PRO A 190 -6.59 7.02 -12.65
N ARG A 191 -6.96 6.20 -11.66
CA ARG A 191 -6.02 5.49 -10.78
C ARG A 191 -5.57 4.12 -11.27
N ASN A 192 -6.35 3.50 -12.15
CA ASN A 192 -6.02 2.16 -12.63
C ASN A 192 -4.85 2.24 -13.60
N LYS A 193 -4.02 1.19 -13.61
CA LYS A 193 -2.78 1.13 -14.39
C LYS A 193 -3.00 0.35 -15.67
N SER A 194 -2.50 0.85 -16.79
CA SER A 194 -2.58 0.14 -18.07
C SER A 194 -1.72 -1.13 -18.05
N ASP A 195 -2.00 -2.05 -18.97
CA ASP A 195 -1.21 -3.27 -19.12
C ASP A 195 0.26 -2.94 -19.41
N GLU A 196 0.49 -1.89 -20.21
CA GLU A 196 1.83 -1.38 -20.50
C GLU A 196 2.51 -0.83 -19.24
N GLU A 197 1.81 -0.08 -18.39
CA GLU A 197 2.36 0.43 -17.13
C GLU A 197 2.70 -0.72 -16.16
N LEU A 198 1.81 -1.73 -16.04
CA LEU A 198 2.02 -2.91 -15.21
C LEU A 198 3.21 -3.75 -15.70
N LYS A 199 3.30 -3.94 -17.03
CA LYS A 199 4.44 -4.61 -17.63
C LYS A 199 5.74 -3.82 -17.42
N PHE A 200 5.68 -2.51 -17.61
CA PHE A 200 6.86 -1.65 -17.53
C PHE A 200 7.48 -1.64 -16.12
N ILE A 201 6.66 -1.50 -15.07
CA ILE A 201 7.17 -1.57 -13.69
C ILE A 201 7.79 -2.93 -13.39
N ALA A 202 7.18 -4.04 -13.85
CA ALA A 202 7.70 -5.38 -13.64
C ALA A 202 9.01 -5.67 -14.40
N ASP A 203 9.09 -5.22 -15.67
CA ASP A 203 10.31 -5.36 -16.50
C ASP A 203 11.52 -4.63 -15.89
N HIS A 204 11.28 -3.63 -15.04
CA HIS A 204 12.32 -2.87 -14.30
C HIS A 204 12.46 -3.34 -12.84
N GLY A 205 11.98 -4.54 -12.51
CA GLY A 205 12.14 -5.16 -11.19
C GLY A 205 11.28 -4.53 -10.09
N GLY A 206 10.26 -3.76 -10.44
CA GLY A 206 9.31 -3.18 -9.49
C GLY A 206 8.26 -4.19 -9.03
N PHE A 207 7.33 -3.69 -8.21
CA PHE A 207 6.37 -4.51 -7.46
C PHE A 207 4.94 -3.95 -7.53
N VAL A 208 3.93 -4.83 -7.50
CA VAL A 208 2.52 -4.44 -7.60
C VAL A 208 1.68 -5.11 -6.52
N GLY A 209 1.18 -4.30 -5.58
CA GLY A 209 0.11 -4.66 -4.67
C GLY A 209 -1.26 -4.39 -5.30
N VAL A 210 -2.09 -5.43 -5.43
CA VAL A 210 -3.41 -5.31 -6.03
C VAL A 210 -4.43 -4.89 -4.97
N THR A 211 -5.20 -3.85 -5.27
CA THR A 211 -6.24 -3.32 -4.37
C THR A 211 -7.63 -3.88 -4.66
N MET A 212 -8.55 -3.64 -3.74
CA MET A 212 -9.95 -4.04 -3.86
C MET A 212 -10.92 -2.87 -3.70
N PHE A 213 -10.43 -1.63 -3.84
CA PHE A 213 -11.24 -0.44 -3.64
C PHE A 213 -12.40 -0.38 -4.66
N ALA A 214 -13.64 -0.44 -4.17
CA ALA A 214 -14.83 -0.65 -5.01
C ALA A 214 -14.97 0.33 -6.18
N PRO A 215 -14.73 1.65 -6.03
CA PRO A 215 -14.74 2.59 -7.15
C PRO A 215 -13.84 2.21 -8.33
N PHE A 216 -12.81 1.40 -8.12
CA PHE A 216 -11.80 1.03 -9.12
C PHE A 216 -12.03 -0.37 -9.70
N LEU A 217 -12.89 -1.19 -9.09
CA LEU A 217 -13.25 -2.53 -9.56
C LEU A 217 -14.31 -2.47 -10.67
N ALA A 218 -14.22 -3.42 -11.62
CA ALA A 218 -15.14 -3.54 -12.77
C ALA A 218 -16.61 -3.56 -12.37
N LYS A 219 -16.98 -4.35 -11.34
CA LYS A 219 -18.34 -4.46 -10.81
C LYS A 219 -18.66 -3.47 -9.70
N GLY A 220 -17.73 -2.58 -9.34
CA GLY A 220 -17.99 -1.53 -8.37
C GLY A 220 -18.37 -2.10 -6.99
N ILE A 221 -19.44 -1.57 -6.42
CA ILE A 221 -20.01 -1.97 -5.12
C ILE A 221 -20.66 -3.37 -5.12
N ASP A 222 -20.86 -3.96 -6.30
CA ASP A 222 -21.44 -5.30 -6.46
C ASP A 222 -20.35 -6.39 -6.55
N SER A 223 -19.08 -6.02 -6.42
CA SER A 223 -17.95 -6.95 -6.49
C SER A 223 -17.94 -7.93 -5.30
N THR A 224 -17.44 -9.13 -5.54
CA THR A 224 -17.17 -10.17 -4.52
C THR A 224 -15.67 -10.44 -4.40
N ILE A 225 -15.28 -11.27 -3.43
CA ILE A 225 -13.89 -11.70 -3.27
C ILE A 225 -13.36 -12.45 -4.50
N ASP A 226 -14.22 -13.10 -5.28
CA ASP A 226 -13.86 -13.73 -6.55
C ASP A 226 -13.49 -12.69 -7.62
N ASP A 227 -14.19 -11.55 -7.67
CA ASP A 227 -13.84 -10.46 -8.59
C ASP A 227 -12.51 -9.80 -8.19
N TYR A 228 -12.19 -9.79 -6.90
CA TYR A 228 -10.88 -9.36 -6.43
C TYR A 228 -9.78 -10.37 -6.82
N ALA A 229 -10.03 -11.66 -6.64
CA ALA A 229 -9.11 -12.71 -7.08
C ALA A 229 -8.89 -12.69 -8.61
N GLU A 230 -9.93 -12.41 -9.40
CA GLU A 230 -9.83 -12.20 -10.84
C GLU A 230 -8.88 -11.05 -11.19
N ALA A 231 -8.97 -9.91 -10.48
CA ALA A 231 -8.05 -8.80 -10.69
C ALA A 231 -6.61 -9.14 -10.28
N ILE A 232 -6.41 -9.92 -9.21
CA ILE A 232 -5.08 -10.43 -8.81
C ILE A 232 -4.51 -11.32 -9.91
N GLU A 233 -5.30 -12.24 -10.45
CA GLU A 233 -4.90 -13.15 -11.53
C GLU A 233 -4.57 -12.38 -12.81
N TYR A 234 -5.37 -11.38 -13.15
CA TYR A 234 -5.13 -10.49 -14.28
C TYR A 234 -3.76 -9.82 -14.17
N VAL A 235 -3.48 -9.18 -13.03
CA VAL A 235 -2.20 -8.50 -12.80
C VAL A 235 -1.06 -9.51 -12.80
N MET A 236 -1.21 -10.66 -12.15
CA MET A 236 -0.18 -11.71 -12.08
C MET A 236 0.19 -12.23 -13.47
N ASN A 237 -0.77 -12.32 -14.40
CA ASN A 237 -0.51 -12.73 -15.77
C ASN A 237 0.42 -11.76 -16.53
N ILE A 238 0.48 -10.50 -16.10
CA ILE A 238 1.34 -9.47 -16.70
C ILE A 238 2.67 -9.36 -15.96
N VAL A 239 2.62 -9.24 -14.63
CA VAL A 239 3.80 -8.93 -13.80
C VAL A 239 4.57 -10.16 -13.35
N GLY A 240 3.95 -11.35 -13.43
CA GLY A 240 4.50 -12.60 -12.95
C GLY A 240 4.28 -12.84 -11.45
N GLU A 241 4.42 -14.10 -11.02
CA GLU A 241 4.15 -14.53 -9.65
C GLU A 241 5.12 -13.96 -8.60
N ASP A 242 6.25 -13.38 -9.02
CA ASP A 242 7.23 -12.77 -8.13
C ASP A 242 6.99 -11.27 -7.93
N ALA A 243 6.38 -10.54 -8.87
CA ALA A 243 6.22 -9.09 -8.75
C ALA A 243 4.83 -8.64 -8.25
N ILE A 244 4.08 -9.54 -7.62
CA ILE A 244 2.70 -9.29 -7.16
C ILE A 244 2.50 -9.51 -5.66
N GLY A 245 1.62 -8.73 -5.04
CA GLY A 245 1.13 -8.93 -3.68
C GLY A 245 -0.23 -8.28 -3.43
N ILE A 246 -0.60 -8.17 -2.15
CA ILE A 246 -1.86 -7.59 -1.69
C ILE A 246 -1.66 -6.15 -1.21
N GLY A 247 -2.59 -5.24 -1.55
CA GLY A 247 -2.66 -3.88 -1.04
C GLY A 247 -4.10 -3.41 -0.94
N THR A 248 -4.82 -3.83 0.10
CA THR A 248 -6.29 -3.82 0.11
C THR A 248 -6.92 -2.44 0.03
N ASP A 249 -6.23 -1.43 0.55
CA ASP A 249 -6.77 -0.09 0.78
C ASP A 249 -7.95 -0.10 1.77
N PHE A 250 -7.84 -0.90 2.84
CA PHE A 250 -8.86 -0.90 3.91
C PHE A 250 -8.98 0.48 4.56
N THR A 251 -10.18 1.05 4.50
CA THR A 251 -10.56 2.33 5.14
C THR A 251 -11.43 2.12 6.39
N GLN A 252 -11.31 0.96 7.05
CA GLN A 252 -12.22 0.52 8.11
C GLN A 252 -12.35 1.57 9.24
N GLY A 253 -13.58 1.84 9.66
CA GLY A 253 -13.88 2.78 10.76
C GLY A 253 -13.87 4.27 10.39
N HIS A 254 -13.53 4.64 9.15
CA HIS A 254 -13.70 6.01 8.66
C HIS A 254 -15.12 6.29 8.16
N GLY A 255 -15.53 7.56 8.27
CA GLY A 255 -16.83 8.05 7.83
C GLY A 255 -16.72 9.05 6.68
N LYS A 256 -17.83 9.73 6.38
CA LYS A 256 -17.95 10.66 5.25
C LYS A 256 -16.88 11.76 5.25
N GLU A 257 -16.59 12.38 6.40
CA GLU A 257 -15.61 13.48 6.49
C GLU A 257 -14.22 13.08 5.99
N PHE A 258 -13.80 11.85 6.28
CA PHE A 258 -12.52 11.33 5.80
C PHE A 258 -12.50 11.18 4.28
N PHE A 259 -13.58 10.67 3.67
CA PHE A 259 -13.64 10.57 2.21
C PHE A 259 -13.77 11.93 1.51
N GLU A 260 -14.44 12.91 2.13
CA GLU A 260 -14.41 14.29 1.62
C GLU A 260 -12.97 14.84 1.68
N TYR A 261 -12.23 14.61 2.77
CA TYR A 261 -10.81 14.93 2.87
C TYR A 261 -9.96 14.24 1.78
N LEU A 262 -10.19 12.96 1.47
CA LEU A 262 -9.43 12.28 0.42
C LEU A 262 -9.77 12.78 -1.00
N THR A 263 -10.99 13.25 -1.23
CA THR A 263 -11.50 13.60 -2.57
C THR A 263 -11.35 15.08 -2.93
N HIS A 264 -10.93 15.93 -2.00
CA HIS A 264 -10.67 17.34 -2.26
C HIS A 264 -9.17 17.62 -2.22
N ASP A 265 -8.70 18.46 -3.13
CA ASP A 265 -7.29 18.82 -3.20
C ASP A 265 -6.84 19.44 -1.87
N LYS A 266 -5.70 19.00 -1.34
CA LYS A 266 -5.14 19.41 -0.03
C LYS A 266 -6.10 19.14 1.14
N GLY A 267 -7.09 18.27 0.96
CA GLY A 267 -8.05 17.91 1.99
C GLY A 267 -9.27 18.82 2.09
N TYR A 268 -9.32 19.94 1.36
CA TYR A 268 -10.38 20.95 1.54
C TYR A 268 -10.72 21.79 0.31
N ALA A 269 -9.87 21.82 -0.72
CA ALA A 269 -10.01 22.73 -1.85
C ALA A 269 -10.95 22.17 -2.93
N ARG A 270 -10.58 22.26 -4.23
CA ARG A 270 -11.43 21.77 -5.32
C ARG A 270 -11.67 20.26 -5.20
N ARG A 271 -12.86 19.80 -5.59
CA ARG A 271 -13.17 18.36 -5.69
C ARG A 271 -12.42 17.75 -6.86
N LEU A 272 -11.65 16.69 -6.60
CA LEU A 272 -10.86 15.96 -7.58
C LEU A 272 -11.66 14.81 -8.20
N THR A 273 -12.42 14.10 -7.38
CA THR A 273 -13.24 12.96 -7.80
C THR A 273 -14.41 12.75 -6.85
N ASN A 274 -15.27 11.79 -7.16
CA ASN A 274 -16.33 11.34 -6.27
C ASN A 274 -16.38 9.81 -6.30
N PHE A 275 -16.05 9.17 -5.18
CA PHE A 275 -16.04 7.72 -5.07
C PHE A 275 -17.44 7.10 -4.97
N GLY A 276 -18.46 7.88 -4.58
CA GLY A 276 -19.79 7.36 -4.31
C GLY A 276 -19.84 6.49 -3.04
N LYS A 277 -20.57 5.38 -3.09
CA LYS A 277 -20.67 4.45 -1.94
C LYS A 277 -19.41 3.62 -1.84
N ILE A 278 -18.84 3.55 -0.64
CA ILE A 278 -17.69 2.69 -0.35
C ILE A 278 -18.20 1.39 0.27
N ILE A 279 -18.17 0.33 -0.53
CA ILE A 279 -18.58 -1.01 -0.13
C ILE A 279 -17.52 -1.97 -0.66
N ASN A 280 -16.64 -2.44 0.23
CA ASN A 280 -15.62 -3.44 -0.12
C ASN A 280 -16.25 -4.69 -0.74
N PRO A 281 -15.51 -5.55 -1.44
CA PRO A 281 -16.09 -6.75 -2.04
C PRO A 281 -16.75 -7.66 -0.99
N LEU A 282 -17.86 -8.31 -1.36
CA LEU A 282 -18.50 -9.31 -0.50
C LEU A 282 -17.53 -10.49 -0.25
N GLY A 283 -17.35 -10.87 1.02
CA GLY A 283 -16.41 -11.92 1.44
C GLY A 283 -15.11 -11.39 2.02
N ILE A 284 -14.80 -10.10 1.87
CA ILE A 284 -13.63 -9.44 2.47
C ILE A 284 -13.95 -7.97 2.83
N ARG A 285 -15.00 -7.78 3.63
CA ARG A 285 -15.47 -6.44 4.02
C ARG A 285 -14.62 -5.81 5.11
N THR A 286 -14.05 -6.64 5.96
CA THR A 286 -13.28 -6.27 7.15
C THR A 286 -11.89 -6.90 7.14
N VAL A 287 -10.96 -6.30 7.87
CA VAL A 287 -9.60 -6.82 7.99
C VAL A 287 -9.62 -8.25 8.55
N GLY A 288 -10.54 -8.54 9.48
CA GLY A 288 -10.70 -9.87 10.06
C GLY A 288 -11.12 -10.98 9.10
N GLU A 289 -11.43 -10.66 7.85
CA GLU A 289 -11.82 -11.62 6.80
C GLU A 289 -10.69 -11.96 5.82
N PHE A 290 -9.47 -11.46 6.06
CA PHE A 290 -8.28 -11.79 5.26
C PHE A 290 -8.08 -13.29 4.95
N PRO A 291 -8.37 -14.24 5.86
CA PRO A 291 -8.25 -15.68 5.58
C PRO A 291 -9.09 -16.16 4.39
N ASN A 292 -10.22 -15.50 4.13
CA ASN A 292 -11.10 -15.83 3.01
C ASN A 292 -10.38 -15.66 1.67
N LEU A 293 -9.44 -14.70 1.55
CA LEU A 293 -8.69 -14.51 0.31
C LEU A 293 -7.72 -15.67 0.04
N THR A 294 -7.09 -16.20 1.09
CA THR A 294 -6.25 -17.41 0.97
C THR A 294 -7.10 -18.60 0.53
N GLU A 295 -8.28 -18.76 1.13
CA GLU A 295 -9.24 -19.81 0.73
C GLU A 295 -9.70 -19.64 -0.72
N THR A 296 -10.07 -18.43 -1.14
CA THR A 296 -10.48 -18.13 -2.51
C THR A 296 -9.38 -18.44 -3.50
N LEU A 297 -8.15 -17.96 -3.29
CA LEU A 297 -7.04 -18.23 -4.21
C LEU A 297 -6.74 -19.73 -4.33
N LEU A 298 -6.77 -20.48 -3.22
CA LEU A 298 -6.64 -21.94 -3.26
C LEU A 298 -7.81 -22.60 -4.01
N GLY A 299 -9.05 -22.19 -3.73
CA GLY A 299 -10.25 -22.71 -4.38
C GLY A 299 -10.28 -22.44 -5.89
N ARG A 300 -9.58 -21.40 -6.34
CA ARG A 300 -9.38 -21.05 -7.75
C ARG A 300 -8.23 -21.80 -8.42
N GLY A 301 -7.55 -22.70 -7.70
CA GLY A 301 -6.55 -23.61 -8.26
C GLY A 301 -5.10 -23.14 -8.17
N HIS A 302 -4.82 -22.03 -7.47
CA HIS A 302 -3.43 -21.62 -7.20
C HIS A 302 -2.75 -22.62 -6.26
N SER A 303 -1.49 -22.96 -6.55
CA SER A 303 -0.70 -23.80 -5.65
C SER A 303 -0.41 -23.08 -4.32
N GLU A 304 -0.24 -23.84 -3.23
CA GLU A 304 0.10 -23.28 -1.91
C GLU A 304 1.33 -22.34 -1.97
N ARG A 305 2.32 -22.68 -2.81
CA ARG A 305 3.52 -21.86 -3.05
C ARG A 305 3.19 -20.49 -3.63
N VAL A 306 2.34 -20.44 -4.66
CA VAL A 306 1.92 -19.16 -5.29
C VAL A 306 1.08 -18.34 -4.32
N VAL A 307 0.20 -18.99 -3.56
CA VAL A 307 -0.61 -18.30 -2.54
C VAL A 307 0.29 -17.66 -1.48
N ARG A 308 1.31 -18.36 -0.96
CA ARG A 308 2.27 -17.77 -0.01
C ARG A 308 3.02 -16.56 -0.57
N LYS A 309 3.42 -16.62 -1.86
CA LYS A 309 4.02 -15.50 -2.58
C LYS A 309 3.12 -14.26 -2.58
N ILE A 310 1.89 -14.41 -3.08
CA ILE A 310 0.91 -13.32 -3.18
C ILE A 310 0.56 -12.76 -1.80
N MET A 311 0.32 -13.65 -0.83
CA MET A 311 -0.17 -13.26 0.49
C MET A 311 0.89 -12.49 1.32
N GLY A 312 2.19 -12.66 1.05
CA GLY A 312 3.19 -11.83 1.75
C GLY A 312 4.65 -12.14 1.51
N GLU A 313 5.05 -13.33 1.05
CA GLU A 313 6.48 -13.64 0.86
C GLU A 313 7.15 -12.70 -0.16
N ASN A 314 6.41 -12.31 -1.22
CA ASN A 314 6.92 -11.35 -2.19
C ASN A 314 7.13 -9.95 -1.58
N TRP A 315 6.22 -9.50 -0.71
CA TRP A 315 6.38 -8.25 0.04
C TRP A 315 7.63 -8.28 0.92
N VAL A 316 7.87 -9.38 1.64
CA VAL A 316 9.09 -9.54 2.46
C VAL A 316 10.34 -9.43 1.59
N ARG A 317 10.37 -10.10 0.44
CA ARG A 317 11.53 -10.08 -0.47
C ARG A 317 11.83 -8.67 -0.98
N VAL A 318 10.83 -7.95 -1.48
CA VAL A 318 11.05 -6.61 -2.05
C VAL A 318 11.44 -5.59 -0.98
N LEU A 319 10.84 -5.68 0.23
CA LEU A 319 11.21 -4.81 1.34
C LEU A 319 12.65 -5.08 1.81
N ALA A 320 13.09 -6.34 1.85
CA ALA A 320 14.47 -6.70 2.19
C ALA A 320 15.46 -6.03 1.22
N ASP A 321 15.23 -6.14 -0.09
CA ASP A 321 16.09 -5.50 -1.10
C ASP A 321 16.15 -3.97 -0.87
N VAL A 322 15.00 -3.32 -0.78
CA VAL A 322 14.93 -1.85 -0.66
C VAL A 322 15.54 -1.35 0.64
N TRP A 323 15.32 -2.04 1.75
CA TRP A 323 15.85 -1.64 3.06
C TRP A 323 17.30 -2.09 3.30
N GLY A 324 17.89 -2.84 2.37
CA GLY A 324 19.29 -3.27 2.42
C GLY A 324 19.56 -4.43 3.38
N GLU A 325 18.58 -5.32 3.53
CA GLU A 325 18.64 -6.54 4.35
C GLU A 325 18.88 -7.80 3.53
#